data_AF-K0SWQ6-F1
#
_entry.id   AF-K0SWQ6-F1
#
_cell.length_a   1.000
_cell.length_b   1.000
_cell.length_c   1.000
_cell.angle_alpha   90.00
_cell.angle_beta   90.00
_cell.angle_gamma   90.00
#
_symmetry.space_group_name_H-M   'P 1'
#
loop_
_entity.id
_entity.type
_entity.pdbx_description
1 polymer ?
#
loop_
_entity_poly.entity_id
_entity_poly.type
_entity_poly.pdbx_seq_one_letter_code
_entity_poly.pdbx_strand_id
1 'polypeptide(L)'
;MNECGICLGEWTNPVKLPCGHSFCADCLSGWKPKFGRRRPNGNQRKRCPLCRGTIPPSQEQISEMKAIKLLMENTSHPDYEEKARWVKQFEAEHGEDWDGTIIEYDDDFLNLPRLLLSWGAEIYHHGDRVNKEVMLSFCHEMSAAGYVEIANLVSSELGGRRCEIVSAPNNRDDLVGKTCVVEEYVEISDQYKVKMEFMNEVLLLDSDNLKRRDRTPQDSGYYVESKNNRLIRRDFKSNEECRAFIASLGVGVGELSKVNPDTEAKAEQAAADLLAELGLEDLEGPSSSASKKNQPASSGGKKKKRVGKKKGRK
;
A
#
# COMPACT_ATOMS: atom_id res chain seq x y z
N MET A 1 3.81 33.02 13.21
CA MET A 1 3.61 31.80 14.02
C MET A 1 3.10 30.74 13.06
N ASN A 2 3.96 29.81 12.64
CA ASN A 2 3.59 28.71 11.74
C ASN A 2 3.55 27.42 12.57
N GLU A 3 2.72 27.39 13.61
CA GLU A 3 2.62 26.27 14.54
C GLU A 3 1.35 25.46 14.27
N CYS A 4 1.49 24.14 14.12
CA CYS A 4 0.36 23.26 13.83
C CYS A 4 -0.47 23.00 15.09
N GLY A 5 -1.78 23.27 15.06
CA GLY A 5 -2.67 23.03 16.20
C GLY A 5 -2.88 21.57 16.60
N ILE A 6 -2.22 20.61 15.95
CA ILE A 6 -2.26 19.17 16.28
C ILE A 6 -0.92 18.70 16.86
N CYS A 7 0.19 18.92 16.14
CA CYS A 7 1.52 18.47 16.61
C CYS A 7 2.30 19.52 17.40
N LEU A 8 1.82 20.78 17.45
CA LEU A 8 2.48 21.91 18.11
C LEU A 8 3.91 22.18 17.59
N GLY A 9 4.22 21.68 16.39
CA GLY A 9 5.49 21.90 15.69
C GLY A 9 5.33 22.87 14.54
N GLU A 10 6.44 23.17 13.85
CA GLU A 10 6.41 23.95 12.61
C GLU A 10 5.58 23.27 11.53
N TRP A 11 4.87 24.07 10.74
CA TRP A 11 4.07 23.55 9.62
C TRP A 11 4.94 22.80 8.60
N THR A 12 4.56 21.55 8.36
CA THR A 12 5.05 20.71 7.26
C THR A 12 3.88 20.44 6.34
N ASN A 13 3.94 20.96 5.12
CA ASN A 13 2.84 20.99 4.16
C ASN A 13 1.47 21.36 4.79
N PRO A 14 1.20 22.66 4.98
CA PRO A 14 -0.01 23.10 5.63
C PRO A 14 -1.24 22.95 4.72
N VAL A 15 -2.18 22.10 5.12
CA VAL A 15 -3.49 21.95 4.48
C VAL A 15 -4.49 22.92 5.10
N LYS A 16 -5.11 23.78 4.28
CA LYS A 16 -6.11 24.74 4.72
C LYS A 16 -7.53 24.19 4.54
N LEU A 17 -8.25 24.06 5.63
CA LEU A 17 -9.65 23.63 5.62
C LEU A 17 -10.61 24.75 5.15
N PRO A 18 -11.81 24.43 4.65
CA PRO A 18 -12.83 25.42 4.30
C PRO A 18 -13.25 26.34 5.45
N CYS A 19 -13.09 25.87 6.70
CA CYS A 19 -13.33 26.69 7.89
C CYS A 19 -12.22 27.70 8.21
N GLY A 20 -11.17 27.78 7.38
CA GLY A 20 -10.06 28.73 7.50
C GLY A 20 -8.89 28.27 8.37
N HIS A 21 -8.98 27.13 9.05
CA HIS A 21 -7.91 26.57 9.87
C HIS A 21 -6.93 25.72 9.06
N SER A 22 -5.64 25.79 9.40
CA SER A 22 -4.58 25.02 8.74
C SER A 22 -3.86 24.08 9.70
N PHE A 23 -3.46 22.92 9.19
CA PHE A 23 -2.72 21.88 9.92
C PHE A 23 -1.70 21.21 8.99
N CYS A 24 -0.68 20.55 9.53
CA CYS A 24 0.17 19.67 8.70
C CYS A 24 -0.69 18.57 8.06
N ALA A 25 -0.40 18.21 6.80
CA ALA A 25 -1.10 17.15 6.09
C ALA A 25 -1.16 15.83 6.88
N ASP A 26 -0.01 15.36 7.38
CA ASP A 26 0.09 14.13 8.18
C ASP A 26 -0.73 14.19 9.47
N CYS A 27 -0.77 15.37 10.09
CA CYS A 27 -1.52 15.56 11.32
C CYS A 27 -3.03 15.51 11.07
N LEU A 28 -3.48 16.11 9.97
CA LEU A 28 -4.88 16.13 9.59
C LEU A 28 -5.35 14.76 9.07
N SER A 29 -4.52 14.04 8.31
CA SER A 29 -4.82 12.70 7.79
C SER A 29 -4.97 11.69 8.92
N GLY A 30 -4.09 11.72 9.92
CA GLY A 30 -4.12 10.85 11.11
C GLY A 30 -5.16 11.23 12.17
N TRP A 31 -5.81 12.39 12.05
CA TRP A 31 -6.75 12.89 13.07
C TRP A 31 -8.02 12.03 13.19
N LYS A 32 -8.30 11.55 14.40
CA LYS A 32 -9.54 10.84 14.77
C LYS A 32 -10.21 11.49 15.99
N PRO A 33 -11.54 11.64 16.03
CA PRO A 33 -12.23 12.15 17.22
C PRO A 33 -12.03 11.24 18.43
N LYS A 34 -11.55 11.79 19.56
CA LYS A 34 -11.26 11.02 20.79
C LYS A 34 -12.49 10.40 21.51
N PHE A 35 -13.73 10.75 21.12
CA PHE A 35 -14.94 10.43 21.92
C PHE A 35 -16.05 9.66 21.18
N GLY A 36 -15.81 9.14 19.98
CA GLY A 36 -16.83 8.28 19.38
C GLY A 36 -16.69 6.85 19.91
N ARG A 37 -17.68 6.38 20.67
CA ARG A 37 -17.85 4.94 20.93
C ARG A 37 -17.71 4.19 19.59
N ARG A 38 -16.96 3.08 19.56
CA ARG A 38 -16.89 2.19 18.39
C ARG A 38 -18.32 1.90 17.92
N ARG A 39 -18.76 2.52 16.83
CA ARG A 39 -19.89 1.99 16.07
C ARG A 39 -19.37 0.77 15.30
N PRO A 40 -20.17 -0.29 15.14
CA PRO A 40 -19.71 -1.49 14.44
C PRO A 40 -19.32 -1.25 12.97
N ASN A 41 -19.75 -0.13 12.38
CA ASN A 41 -19.49 0.23 10.99
C ASN A 41 -18.63 1.51 10.94
N GLY A 42 -17.32 1.32 11.00
CA GLY A 42 -16.32 2.37 11.19
C GLY A 42 -16.20 3.35 10.02
N ASN A 43 -16.74 4.56 10.20
CA ASN A 43 -16.07 5.79 9.80
C ASN A 43 -16.63 6.94 10.66
N GLN A 44 -15.81 7.52 11.55
CA GLN A 44 -16.24 8.68 12.33
C GLN A 44 -15.92 9.95 11.56
N ARG A 45 -16.89 10.86 11.45
CA ARG A 45 -16.75 12.17 10.80
C ARG A 45 -15.49 12.87 11.29
N LYS A 46 -14.49 13.03 10.42
CA LYS A 46 -13.37 13.93 10.68
C LYS A 46 -13.93 15.34 10.79
N ARG A 47 -13.65 15.99 11.90
CA ARG A 47 -14.06 17.37 12.17
C ARG A 47 -12.82 18.19 12.47
N CYS A 48 -12.85 19.45 12.07
CA CYS A 48 -11.76 20.38 12.33
C CYS A 48 -11.39 20.33 13.84
N PRO A 49 -10.12 20.08 14.19
CA PRO A 49 -9.68 20.05 15.59
C PRO A 49 -9.98 21.35 16.35
N LEU A 50 -10.00 22.49 15.66
CA LEU A 50 -10.17 23.81 16.27
C LEU A 50 -11.64 24.25 16.36
N CYS A 51 -12.41 24.12 15.29
CA CYS A 51 -13.81 24.62 15.26
C CYS A 51 -14.88 23.54 15.09
N ARG A 52 -14.49 22.28 14.95
CA ARG A 52 -15.40 21.13 14.68
C ARG A 52 -16.23 21.24 13.40
N GLY A 53 -15.89 22.19 12.53
CA GLY A 53 -16.43 22.30 11.17
C GLY A 53 -16.22 21.02 10.37
N THR A 54 -17.13 20.76 9.44
CA THR A 54 -17.07 19.60 8.54
C THR A 54 -15.81 19.67 7.69
N ILE A 55 -15.09 18.55 7.63
CA ILE A 55 -13.95 18.39 6.73
C ILE A 55 -14.48 17.69 5.46
N PRO A 56 -14.24 18.24 4.26
CA PRO A 56 -14.50 17.56 2.99
C PRO A 56 -13.81 16.18 2.92
N PRO A 57 -14.32 15.24 2.12
CA PRO A 57 -13.61 14.00 1.85
C PRO A 57 -12.25 14.29 1.17
N SER A 58 -11.26 13.42 1.40
CA SER A 58 -9.98 13.50 0.68
C SER A 58 -10.14 13.09 -0.78
N GLN A 59 -9.19 13.47 -1.61
CA GLN A 59 -9.11 13.01 -3.01
C GLN A 59 -9.14 11.47 -3.10
N GLU A 60 -8.38 10.78 -2.24
CA GLU A 60 -8.37 9.31 -2.16
C GLU A 60 -9.76 8.73 -1.86
N GLN A 61 -10.49 9.30 -0.89
CA GLN A 61 -11.83 8.82 -0.53
C GLN A 61 -12.84 9.01 -1.66
N ILE A 62 -12.76 10.13 -2.39
CA ILE A 62 -13.63 10.40 -3.55
C ILE A 62 -13.31 9.41 -4.66
N SER A 63 -12.04 9.19 -4.96
CA SER A 63 -11.65 8.31 -6.04
C SER A 63 -11.89 6.83 -5.72
N GLU A 64 -11.70 6.40 -4.46
CA GLU A 64 -12.16 5.10 -3.97
C GLU A 64 -13.67 4.94 -4.15
N MET A 65 -14.46 5.98 -3.83
CA MET A 65 -15.91 5.95 -4.06
C MET A 65 -16.27 5.77 -5.54
N LYS A 66 -15.61 6.51 -6.43
CA LYS A 66 -15.86 6.42 -7.87
C LYS A 66 -15.48 5.03 -8.41
N ALA A 67 -14.33 4.49 -7.98
CA ALA A 67 -13.90 3.13 -8.31
C ALA A 67 -14.93 2.09 -7.87
N ILE A 68 -15.39 2.18 -6.62
CA ILE A 68 -16.34 1.21 -6.07
C ILE A 68 -17.68 1.28 -6.81
N LYS A 69 -18.20 2.48 -7.12
CA LYS A 69 -19.43 2.64 -7.93
C LYS A 69 -19.32 1.94 -9.28
N LEU A 70 -18.17 2.06 -9.95
CA LEU A 70 -17.92 1.40 -11.23
C LEU A 70 -17.85 -0.13 -11.09
N LEU A 71 -17.11 -0.63 -10.09
CA LEU A 71 -17.00 -2.07 -9.82
C LEU A 71 -18.35 -2.71 -9.44
N MET A 72 -19.29 -1.92 -8.92
CA MET A 72 -20.64 -2.35 -8.60
C MET A 72 -21.54 -2.55 -9.83
N GLU A 73 -21.14 -2.17 -11.04
CA GLU A 73 -21.87 -2.53 -12.26
C GLU A 73 -21.95 -4.05 -12.44
N ASN A 74 -20.94 -4.78 -11.95
CA ASN A 74 -20.96 -6.24 -11.87
C ASN A 74 -21.51 -6.72 -10.51
N THR A 75 -22.81 -6.96 -10.46
CA THR A 75 -23.51 -7.47 -9.25
C THR A 75 -23.06 -8.87 -8.81
N SER A 76 -22.23 -9.55 -9.61
CA SER A 76 -21.70 -10.89 -9.31
C SER A 76 -20.39 -10.87 -8.53
N HIS A 77 -19.82 -9.68 -8.27
CA HIS A 77 -18.57 -9.52 -7.53
C HIS A 77 -18.75 -10.02 -6.07
N PRO A 78 -17.84 -10.84 -5.52
CA PRO A 78 -17.98 -11.42 -4.18
C PRO A 78 -18.19 -10.35 -3.08
N ASP A 79 -17.52 -9.21 -3.22
CA ASP A 79 -17.62 -8.09 -2.26
C ASP A 79 -18.72 -7.05 -2.60
N TYR A 80 -19.64 -7.34 -3.53
CA TYR A 80 -20.66 -6.37 -4.00
C TYR A 80 -21.48 -5.78 -2.85
N GLU A 81 -21.96 -6.59 -1.91
CA GLU A 81 -22.81 -6.12 -0.82
C GLU A 81 -22.09 -5.18 0.16
N GLU A 82 -20.80 -5.43 0.41
CA GLU A 82 -19.98 -4.58 1.27
C GLU A 82 -19.69 -3.24 0.58
N LYS A 83 -19.25 -3.31 -0.68
CA LYS A 83 -19.02 -2.15 -1.55
C LYS A 83 -20.26 -1.26 -1.68
N ALA A 84 -21.42 -1.87 -1.91
CA ALA A 84 -22.71 -1.17 -1.99
C ALA A 84 -23.10 -0.49 -0.68
N ARG A 85 -22.81 -1.13 0.46
CA ARG A 85 -23.07 -0.55 1.79
C ARG A 85 -22.17 0.66 2.04
N TRP A 86 -20.89 0.57 1.65
CA TRP A 86 -19.93 1.66 1.78
C TRP A 86 -20.32 2.85 0.91
N VAL A 87 -20.69 2.63 -0.37
CA VAL A 87 -21.10 3.72 -1.29
C VAL A 87 -22.34 4.43 -0.75
N LYS A 88 -23.39 3.68 -0.37
CA LYS A 88 -24.60 4.28 0.22
C LYS A 88 -24.31 5.10 1.47
N GLN A 89 -23.37 4.63 2.30
CA GLN A 89 -22.96 5.36 3.48
C GLN A 89 -22.22 6.65 3.10
N PHE A 90 -21.28 6.58 2.15
CA PHE A 90 -20.57 7.74 1.63
C PHE A 90 -21.57 8.76 1.06
N GLU A 91 -22.45 8.36 0.15
CA GLU A 91 -23.46 9.25 -0.45
C GLU A 91 -24.42 9.86 0.58
N ALA A 92 -24.86 9.11 1.59
CA ALA A 92 -25.69 9.65 2.65
C ALA A 92 -24.94 10.65 3.55
N GLU A 93 -23.63 10.46 3.72
CA GLU A 93 -22.78 11.34 4.54
C GLU A 93 -22.42 12.62 3.80
N HIS A 94 -22.21 12.51 2.50
CA HIS A 94 -21.46 13.46 1.73
C HIS A 94 -22.30 14.02 0.54
N GLY A 95 -23.21 13.24 -0.04
CA GLY A 95 -24.01 13.60 -1.22
C GLY A 95 -23.72 12.65 -2.38
N GLU A 96 -24.67 12.49 -3.30
CA GLU A 96 -24.59 11.55 -4.43
C GLU A 96 -23.64 12.05 -5.55
N ASP A 97 -23.60 13.37 -5.75
CA ASP A 97 -22.80 14.06 -6.77
C ASP A 97 -21.73 14.93 -6.11
N TRP A 98 -20.52 14.37 -6.00
CA TRP A 98 -19.35 15.10 -5.50
C TRP A 98 -18.63 15.83 -6.64
N ASP A 99 -18.97 17.11 -6.82
CA ASP A 99 -18.28 18.10 -7.66
C ASP A 99 -17.52 19.17 -6.84
N GLY A 100 -17.56 19.07 -5.50
CA GLY A 100 -17.14 20.10 -4.56
C GLY A 100 -15.63 20.18 -4.28
N THR A 101 -15.27 21.11 -3.39
CA THR A 101 -13.87 21.39 -2.98
C THR A 101 -13.18 20.15 -2.40
N ILE A 102 -12.26 19.59 -3.18
CA ILE A 102 -11.35 18.52 -2.77
C ILE A 102 -10.28 19.10 -1.84
N ILE A 103 -10.02 18.44 -0.72
CA ILE A 103 -8.77 18.68 0.01
C ILE A 103 -7.70 17.81 -0.64
N GLU A 104 -6.82 18.47 -1.39
CA GLU A 104 -5.55 17.91 -1.82
C GLU A 104 -4.68 17.76 -0.56
N TYR A 105 -4.59 16.53 -0.08
CA TYR A 105 -3.43 16.13 0.70
C TYR A 105 -2.28 16.07 -0.31
N ASP A 106 -1.08 16.50 0.10
CA ASP A 106 0.12 16.70 -0.73
C ASP A 106 0.35 15.70 -1.87
N ASP A 107 1.28 16.05 -2.77
CA ASP A 107 1.84 15.28 -3.91
C ASP A 107 2.13 13.77 -3.66
N ASP A 108 2.02 13.27 -2.42
CA ASP A 108 2.07 11.88 -1.99
C ASP A 108 1.18 10.93 -2.81
N PHE A 109 0.07 11.42 -3.34
CA PHE A 109 -0.88 10.62 -4.12
C PHE A 109 -0.24 10.01 -5.40
N LEU A 110 0.64 10.75 -6.07
CA LEU A 110 1.42 10.23 -7.22
C LEU A 110 2.81 9.73 -6.80
N ASN A 111 3.37 10.28 -5.73
CA ASN A 111 4.70 9.90 -5.27
C ASN A 111 4.75 8.45 -4.79
N LEU A 112 3.69 7.94 -4.14
CA LEU A 112 3.69 6.57 -3.63
C LEU A 112 3.69 5.51 -4.76
N PRO A 113 2.80 5.57 -5.77
CA PRO A 113 2.87 4.66 -6.93
C PRO A 113 4.23 4.73 -7.64
N ARG A 114 4.74 5.93 -7.91
CA ARG A 114 6.05 6.13 -8.54
C ARG A 114 7.17 5.52 -7.71
N LEU A 115 7.15 5.74 -6.39
CA LEU A 115 8.11 5.15 -5.47
C LEU A 115 8.07 3.62 -5.57
N LEU A 116 6.91 3.00 -5.36
CA LEU A 116 6.75 1.54 -5.37
C LEU A 116 7.20 0.93 -6.71
N LEU A 117 6.76 1.49 -7.84
CA LEU A 117 7.12 1.01 -9.18
C LEU A 117 8.62 1.11 -9.45
N SER A 118 9.24 2.19 -8.96
CA SER A 118 10.68 2.40 -9.10
C SER A 118 11.53 1.44 -8.27
N TRP A 119 10.94 0.81 -7.24
CA TRP A 119 11.49 -0.29 -6.45
C TRP A 119 11.09 -1.67 -6.98
N GLY A 120 10.44 -1.72 -8.15
CA GLY A 120 10.11 -2.97 -8.82
C GLY A 120 8.79 -3.59 -8.38
N ALA A 121 7.89 -2.83 -7.75
CA ALA A 121 6.54 -3.30 -7.46
C ALA A 121 5.87 -3.81 -8.75
N GLU A 122 5.13 -4.90 -8.58
CA GLU A 122 4.27 -5.47 -9.62
C GLU A 122 2.82 -5.14 -9.29
N ILE A 123 2.01 -4.99 -10.33
CA ILE A 123 0.61 -4.61 -10.21
C ILE A 123 -0.24 -5.88 -10.20
N TYR A 124 -1.12 -5.97 -9.22
CA TYR A 124 -2.08 -7.07 -9.07
C TYR A 124 -3.49 -6.50 -9.08
N HIS A 125 -4.40 -7.19 -9.76
CA HIS A 125 -5.83 -6.88 -9.81
C HIS A 125 -6.60 -8.17 -9.51
N HIS A 126 -7.54 -8.10 -8.56
CA HIS A 126 -8.28 -9.27 -8.04
C HIS A 126 -7.41 -10.48 -7.63
N GLY A 127 -6.18 -10.24 -7.16
CA GLY A 127 -5.26 -11.27 -6.70
C GLY A 127 -4.38 -11.87 -7.80
N ASP A 128 -4.65 -11.54 -9.07
CA ASP A 128 -3.86 -11.96 -10.22
C ASP A 128 -2.92 -10.86 -10.69
N ARG A 129 -1.73 -11.23 -11.17
CA ARG A 129 -0.78 -10.27 -11.74
C ARG A 129 -1.35 -9.72 -13.03
N VAL A 130 -1.41 -8.41 -13.15
CA VAL A 130 -1.96 -7.74 -14.34
C VAL A 130 -1.06 -8.02 -15.55
N ASN A 131 -1.64 -8.56 -16.62
CA ASN A 131 -0.97 -8.74 -17.92
C ASN A 131 -1.42 -7.64 -18.90
N LYS A 132 -0.88 -7.62 -20.13
CA LYS A 132 -1.21 -6.58 -21.13
C LYS A 132 -2.71 -6.49 -21.46
N GLU A 133 -3.42 -7.61 -21.45
CA GLU A 133 -4.86 -7.66 -21.77
C GLU A 133 -5.71 -7.07 -20.64
N VAL A 134 -5.39 -7.40 -19.39
CA VAL A 134 -6.08 -6.92 -18.20
C VAL A 134 -5.66 -5.48 -17.83
N MET A 135 -4.49 -5.02 -18.28
CA MET A 135 -3.99 -3.68 -17.99
C MET A 135 -4.91 -2.60 -18.55
N LEU A 136 -5.46 -2.80 -19.75
CA LEU A 136 -6.37 -1.83 -20.37
C LEU A 136 -7.67 -1.67 -19.57
N SER A 137 -8.31 -2.77 -19.17
CA SER A 137 -9.50 -2.71 -18.32
C SER A 137 -9.19 -2.08 -16.96
N PHE A 138 -8.07 -2.45 -16.36
CA PHE A 138 -7.61 -1.87 -15.09
C PHE A 138 -7.39 -0.35 -15.19
N CYS A 139 -6.70 0.12 -16.23
CA CYS A 139 -6.48 1.55 -16.47
C CYS A 139 -7.79 2.31 -16.74
N HIS A 140 -8.75 1.68 -17.43
CA HIS A 140 -10.07 2.24 -17.64
C HIS A 140 -10.83 2.40 -16.31
N GLU A 141 -10.81 1.37 -15.46
CA GLU A 141 -11.42 1.41 -14.12
C GLU A 141 -10.80 2.53 -13.26
N MET A 142 -9.47 2.61 -13.24
CA MET A 142 -8.73 3.66 -12.54
C MET A 142 -9.06 5.06 -13.07
N SER A 143 -9.12 5.23 -14.39
CA SER A 143 -9.43 6.53 -15.00
C SER A 143 -10.86 6.98 -14.65
N ALA A 144 -11.83 6.06 -14.72
CA ALA A 144 -13.21 6.34 -14.34
C ALA A 144 -13.34 6.63 -12.83
N ALA A 145 -12.46 6.04 -12.01
CA ALA A 145 -12.33 6.37 -10.60
C ALA A 145 -11.70 7.75 -10.33
N GLY A 146 -11.18 8.44 -11.35
CA GLY A 146 -10.47 9.72 -11.20
C GLY A 146 -8.97 9.58 -10.96
N TYR A 147 -8.41 8.38 -11.09
CA TYR A 147 -6.97 8.09 -10.99
C TYR A 147 -6.27 8.13 -12.35
N VAL A 148 -6.58 9.15 -13.16
CA VAL A 148 -6.14 9.26 -14.57
C VAL A 148 -4.62 9.24 -14.69
N GLU A 149 -3.92 10.00 -13.86
CA GLU A 149 -2.45 10.08 -13.94
C GLU A 149 -1.76 8.77 -13.55
N ILE A 150 -2.29 8.05 -12.57
CA ILE A 150 -1.75 6.73 -12.20
C ILE A 150 -2.08 5.72 -13.31
N ALA A 151 -3.29 5.78 -13.89
CA ALA A 151 -3.67 4.93 -15.01
C ALA A 151 -2.72 5.13 -16.21
N ASN A 152 -2.44 6.39 -16.57
CA ASN A 152 -1.48 6.73 -17.63
C ASN A 152 -0.05 6.31 -17.26
N LEU A 153 0.32 6.38 -15.98
CA LEU A 153 1.63 5.93 -15.51
C LEU A 153 1.79 4.42 -15.69
N VAL A 154 0.78 3.62 -15.35
CA VAL A 154 0.88 2.15 -15.34
C VAL A 154 0.44 1.49 -16.65
N SER A 155 -0.13 2.24 -17.58
CA SER A 155 -0.57 1.73 -18.89
C SER A 155 0.59 1.21 -19.74
N SER A 156 1.80 1.72 -19.51
CA SER A 156 3.03 1.33 -20.20
C SER A 156 3.90 0.40 -19.35
N GLU A 157 4.69 -0.45 -20.01
CA GLU A 157 5.51 -1.46 -19.34
C GLU A 157 6.55 -0.86 -18.38
N LEU A 158 7.14 0.27 -18.77
CA LEU A 158 8.20 0.94 -18.03
C LEU A 158 7.71 2.15 -17.22
N GLY A 159 6.45 2.54 -17.33
CA GLY A 159 5.95 3.74 -16.68
C GLY A 159 6.08 3.70 -15.15
N GLY A 160 6.66 4.77 -14.58
CA GLY A 160 6.99 4.87 -13.15
C GLY A 160 8.17 4.01 -12.70
N ARG A 161 8.68 3.12 -13.57
CA ARG A 161 9.81 2.25 -13.24
C ARG A 161 11.14 2.98 -13.40
N ARG A 162 12.14 2.47 -12.69
CA ARG A 162 13.53 2.87 -12.88
C ARG A 162 14.13 2.05 -14.01
N CYS A 163 14.86 2.72 -14.88
CA CYS A 163 15.50 2.14 -16.05
C CYS A 163 16.98 2.54 -16.11
N GLU A 164 17.75 1.72 -16.80
CA GLU A 164 19.09 2.02 -17.27
C GLU A 164 19.02 2.31 -18.77
N ILE A 165 19.74 3.35 -19.20
CA ILE A 165 19.89 3.67 -20.62
C ILE A 165 20.93 2.72 -21.21
N VAL A 166 20.50 1.83 -22.09
CA VAL A 166 21.36 0.81 -22.70
C VAL A 166 21.91 1.22 -24.06
N SER A 167 21.27 2.19 -24.72
CA SER A 167 21.74 2.78 -25.98
C SER A 167 21.42 4.27 -26.00
N ALA A 168 22.36 5.06 -26.54
CA ALA A 168 22.24 6.52 -26.57
C ALA A 168 21.50 6.99 -27.83
N PRO A 169 20.56 7.94 -27.70
CA PRO A 169 20.12 8.73 -28.84
C PRO A 169 21.24 9.68 -29.28
N ASN A 170 21.37 9.91 -30.59
CA ASN A 170 22.07 11.07 -31.15
C ASN A 170 23.48 11.34 -30.59
N ASN A 171 24.34 10.32 -30.52
CA ASN A 171 25.75 10.39 -30.07
C ASN A 171 25.96 10.87 -28.62
N ARG A 172 24.93 10.78 -27.75
CA ARG A 172 25.04 11.02 -26.30
C ARG A 172 25.55 9.77 -25.55
N ASP A 173 26.69 9.25 -25.96
CA ASP A 173 27.28 8.03 -25.37
C ASP A 173 27.57 8.20 -23.86
N ASP A 174 27.67 9.44 -23.38
CA ASP A 174 27.77 9.81 -21.97
C ASP A 174 26.56 9.38 -21.12
N LEU A 175 25.43 9.03 -21.75
CA LEU A 175 24.21 8.60 -21.09
C LEU A 175 24.13 7.09 -20.89
N VAL A 176 24.89 6.30 -21.64
CA VAL A 176 24.82 4.83 -21.55
C VAL A 176 25.27 4.37 -20.16
N GLY A 177 24.49 3.49 -19.54
CA GLY A 177 24.70 3.00 -18.19
C GLY A 177 24.17 3.93 -17.09
N LYS A 178 23.73 5.15 -17.43
CA LYS A 178 23.06 6.03 -16.47
C LYS A 178 21.64 5.55 -16.21
N THR A 179 21.13 5.93 -15.04
CA THR A 179 19.83 5.52 -14.54
C THR A 179 18.85 6.68 -14.61
N CYS A 180 17.59 6.35 -14.88
CA CYS A 180 16.49 7.28 -15.03
C CYS A 180 15.20 6.67 -14.49
N VAL A 181 14.19 7.51 -14.25
CA VAL A 181 12.84 7.07 -13.90
C VAL A 181 11.89 7.54 -14.99
N VAL A 182 11.05 6.63 -15.47
CA VAL A 182 10.05 6.96 -16.49
C VAL A 182 8.93 7.77 -15.85
N GLU A 183 8.73 8.99 -16.33
CA GLU A 183 7.65 9.86 -15.85
C GLU A 183 6.32 9.53 -16.51
N GLU A 184 6.37 9.27 -17.83
CA GLU A 184 5.21 9.14 -18.70
C GLU A 184 5.60 8.42 -20.00
N TYR A 185 4.66 7.71 -20.61
CA TYR A 185 4.76 7.23 -21.98
C TYR A 185 3.92 8.10 -22.91
N VAL A 186 4.52 8.60 -23.97
CA VAL A 186 3.91 9.52 -24.94
C VAL A 186 3.50 8.73 -26.17
N GLU A 187 2.22 8.37 -26.26
CA GLU A 187 1.68 7.52 -27.33
C GLU A 187 1.91 8.09 -28.74
N ILE A 188 1.83 9.41 -28.91
CA ILE A 188 1.94 10.08 -30.23
C ILE A 188 3.33 9.87 -30.84
N SER A 189 4.37 9.88 -30.02
CA SER A 189 5.76 9.72 -30.45
C SER A 189 6.32 8.32 -30.22
N ASP A 190 5.54 7.42 -29.61
CA ASP A 190 5.98 6.08 -29.17
C ASP A 190 7.27 6.14 -28.31
N GLN A 191 7.33 7.13 -27.41
CA GLN A 191 8.54 7.43 -26.62
C GLN A 191 8.23 7.58 -25.14
N TYR A 192 9.21 7.22 -24.32
CA TYR A 192 9.18 7.43 -22.88
C TYR A 192 9.79 8.78 -22.53
N LYS A 193 9.04 9.58 -21.78
CA LYS A 193 9.59 10.73 -21.07
C LYS A 193 10.26 10.25 -19.80
N VAL A 194 11.57 10.39 -19.72
CA VAL A 194 12.37 9.95 -18.58
C VAL A 194 13.02 11.12 -17.88
N LYS A 195 13.07 11.05 -16.56
CA LYS A 195 13.83 11.97 -15.71
C LYS A 195 15.12 11.28 -15.28
N MET A 196 16.25 11.92 -15.58
CA MET A 196 17.56 11.40 -15.21
C MET A 196 17.74 11.41 -13.69
N GLU A 197 18.39 10.38 -13.15
CA GLU A 197 18.79 10.41 -11.74
C GLU A 197 20.03 11.32 -11.59
N PHE A 198 20.05 12.14 -10.53
CA PHE A 198 21.16 13.05 -10.19
C PHE A 198 21.45 14.16 -11.21
N MET A 199 20.74 14.18 -12.33
CA MET A 199 20.75 15.24 -13.31
C MET A 199 19.33 15.80 -13.41
N ASN A 200 19.17 17.12 -13.35
CA ASN A 200 17.87 17.75 -13.59
C ASN A 200 17.58 17.84 -15.11
N GLU A 201 17.82 16.75 -15.83
CA GLU A 201 17.63 16.61 -17.28
C GLU A 201 16.46 15.64 -17.52
N VAL A 202 15.58 16.00 -18.45
CA VAL A 202 14.46 15.17 -18.92
C VAL A 202 14.68 14.86 -20.38
N LEU A 203 14.51 13.59 -20.76
CA LEU A 203 14.77 13.09 -22.11
C LEU A 203 13.54 12.36 -22.65
N LEU A 204 13.42 12.32 -23.97
CA LEU A 204 12.50 11.43 -24.69
C LEU A 204 13.34 10.31 -25.29
N LEU A 205 13.02 9.06 -24.92
CA LEU A 205 13.77 7.87 -25.30
C LEU A 205 12.83 6.81 -25.85
N ASP A 206 13.29 6.09 -26.87
CA ASP A 206 12.55 4.95 -27.41
C ASP A 206 12.60 3.79 -26.42
N SER A 207 11.65 2.86 -26.52
CA SER A 207 11.64 1.65 -25.68
C SER A 207 12.95 0.86 -25.79
N ASP A 208 13.58 0.84 -26.96
CA ASP A 208 14.84 0.12 -27.22
C ASP A 208 16.06 0.77 -26.57
N ASN A 209 15.94 2.03 -26.13
CA ASN A 209 17.00 2.72 -25.38
C ASN A 209 16.98 2.35 -23.89
N LEU A 210 15.92 1.72 -23.40
CA LEU A 210 15.67 1.55 -21.98
C LEU A 210 15.64 0.08 -21.59
N LYS A 211 16.26 -0.22 -20.45
CA LYS A 211 16.12 -1.51 -19.79
C LYS A 211 15.68 -1.30 -18.35
N ARG A 212 14.63 -2.01 -17.92
CA ARG A 212 14.17 -1.98 -16.52
C ARG A 212 15.33 -2.33 -15.57
N ARG A 213 15.53 -1.47 -14.57
CA ARG A 213 16.52 -1.60 -13.51
C ARG A 213 15.97 -1.03 -12.22
N ASP A 214 15.28 -1.87 -11.47
CA ASP A 214 14.64 -1.49 -10.21
C ASP A 214 15.66 -1.08 -9.15
N ARG A 215 15.22 -0.25 -8.19
CA ARG A 215 16.03 0.11 -7.03
C ARG A 215 16.29 -1.10 -6.14
N THR A 216 17.43 -1.07 -5.47
CA THR A 216 17.76 -2.03 -4.41
C THR A 216 18.24 -1.27 -3.17
N PRO A 217 18.30 -1.90 -1.99
CA PRO A 217 18.87 -1.26 -0.80
C PRO A 217 20.31 -0.77 -1.00
N GLN A 218 21.07 -1.40 -1.90
CA GLN A 218 22.43 -0.98 -2.27
C GLN A 218 22.48 -0.01 -3.45
N ASP A 219 21.37 0.24 -4.15
CA ASP A 219 21.26 1.07 -5.36
C ASP A 219 19.93 1.86 -5.33
N SER A 220 19.67 2.56 -4.23
CA SER A 220 18.41 3.29 -3.97
C SER A 220 18.41 4.70 -4.56
N GLY A 221 19.60 5.30 -4.68
CA GLY A 221 19.83 6.66 -5.13
C GLY A 221 19.51 7.76 -4.10
N TYR A 222 19.05 7.38 -2.91
CA TYR A 222 18.83 8.25 -1.75
C TYR A 222 18.91 7.41 -0.47
N TYR A 223 19.00 8.04 0.68
CA TYR A 223 19.00 7.37 1.98
C TYR A 223 17.89 7.95 2.85
N VAL A 224 17.15 7.10 3.57
CA VAL A 224 16.10 7.53 4.50
C VAL A 224 16.53 7.15 5.91
N GLU A 225 16.57 8.14 6.79
CA GLU A 225 16.92 7.97 8.19
C GLU A 225 15.71 8.31 9.07
N SER A 226 15.41 7.50 10.09
CA SER A 226 14.41 7.84 11.09
C SER A 226 15.08 8.52 12.28
N LYS A 227 14.76 9.79 12.54
CA LYS A 227 15.21 10.55 13.72
C LYS A 227 14.02 11.13 14.45
N ASN A 228 13.89 10.87 15.75
CA ASN A 228 12.80 11.41 16.59
C ASN A 228 11.39 11.17 16.00
N ASN A 229 11.11 9.94 15.54
CA ASN A 229 9.88 9.57 14.82
C ASN A 229 9.62 10.34 13.52
N ARG A 230 10.64 10.99 12.95
CA ARG A 230 10.57 11.67 11.66
C ARG A 230 11.45 10.95 10.65
N LEU A 231 10.90 10.67 9.47
CA LEU A 231 11.68 10.20 8.32
C LEU A 231 12.37 11.40 7.66
N ILE A 232 13.68 11.32 7.52
CA ILE A 232 14.52 12.32 6.89
C ILE A 232 15.15 11.67 5.67
N ARG A 233 14.80 12.18 4.49
CA ARG A 233 15.42 11.79 3.23
C ARG A 233 16.71 12.59 3.02
N ARG A 234 17.77 11.88 2.65
CA ARG A 234 19.06 12.41 2.25
C ARG A 234 19.28 12.09 0.77
N ASP A 235 19.41 13.12 -0.04
CA ASP A 235 19.75 13.00 -1.46
C ASP A 235 21.26 13.16 -1.67
N PHE A 236 21.74 12.66 -2.81
CA PHE A 236 23.15 12.64 -3.20
C PHE A 236 23.35 13.32 -4.56
N LYS A 237 24.59 13.67 -4.90
CA LYS A 237 24.93 14.26 -6.20
C LYS A 237 25.22 13.23 -7.27
N SER A 238 25.47 11.99 -6.90
CA SER A 238 25.61 10.88 -7.82
C SER A 238 25.22 9.56 -7.17
N ASN A 239 25.00 8.55 -7.98
CA ASN A 239 24.72 7.21 -7.49
C ASN A 239 25.93 6.61 -6.77
N GLU A 240 27.13 6.89 -7.26
CA GLU A 240 28.39 6.45 -6.65
C GLU A 240 28.54 7.03 -5.24
N GLU A 241 28.18 8.30 -5.03
CA GLU A 241 28.17 8.93 -3.71
C GLU A 241 27.15 8.26 -2.78
N CYS A 242 25.93 8.00 -3.27
CA CYS A 242 24.90 7.28 -2.51
C CYS A 242 25.38 5.89 -2.09
N ARG A 243 25.95 5.13 -3.03
CA ARG A 243 26.48 3.78 -2.79
C ARG A 243 27.64 3.79 -1.81
N ALA A 244 28.56 4.76 -1.95
CA ALA A 244 29.69 4.92 -1.04
C ALA A 244 29.21 5.25 0.39
N PHE A 245 28.19 6.11 0.52
CA PHE A 245 27.58 6.41 1.81
C PHE A 245 26.94 5.17 2.44
N ILE A 246 26.11 4.44 1.69
CA ILE A 246 25.48 3.20 2.17
C ILE A 246 26.55 2.18 2.57
N ALA A 247 27.61 2.02 1.77
CA ALA A 247 28.73 1.15 2.10
C ALA A 247 29.46 1.59 3.37
N SER A 248 29.65 2.90 3.58
CA SER A 248 30.30 3.44 4.79
C SER A 248 29.53 3.12 6.07
N LEU A 249 28.19 3.07 6.00
CA LEU A 249 27.36 2.64 7.13
C LEU A 249 27.61 1.17 7.49
N GLY A 250 27.88 0.33 6.48
CA GLY A 250 28.27 -1.07 6.68
C GLY A 250 29.65 -1.27 7.30
N VAL A 251 30.55 -0.28 7.19
CA VAL A 251 31.92 -0.34 7.74
C VAL A 251 31.98 0.10 9.21
N GLY A 252 31.00 0.88 9.68
CA GLY A 252 30.86 1.28 11.10
C GLY A 252 30.02 0.33 11.96
N VAL A 253 29.27 -0.58 11.32
CA VAL A 253 28.58 -1.70 11.98
C VAL A 253 29.45 -2.94 11.83
N GLY A 254 30.59 -2.93 12.52
CA GLY A 254 31.24 -4.18 12.89
C GLY A 254 30.21 -5.00 13.67
N GLU A 255 29.74 -6.09 13.05
CA GLU A 255 28.99 -7.14 13.73
C GLU A 255 27.60 -6.73 14.26
N LEU A 256 26.66 -6.47 13.33
CA LEU A 256 25.33 -7.06 13.49
C LEU A 256 25.46 -8.54 13.11
N SER A 257 26.21 -9.28 13.94
CA SER A 257 26.35 -10.72 13.88
C SER A 257 24.96 -11.33 13.74
N LYS A 258 24.88 -12.40 12.94
CA LYS A 258 23.94 -13.52 13.10
C LYS A 258 23.20 -13.40 14.42
N VAL A 259 21.89 -13.13 14.38
CA VAL A 259 21.04 -13.23 15.56
C VAL A 259 21.43 -14.55 16.22
N ASN A 260 21.96 -14.46 17.43
CA ASN A 260 22.39 -15.64 18.15
C ASN A 260 21.12 -16.52 18.28
N PRO A 261 21.11 -17.79 17.85
CA PRO A 261 19.92 -18.64 17.96
C PRO A 261 19.37 -18.69 19.39
N ASP A 262 20.22 -18.45 20.39
CA ASP A 262 19.81 -18.32 21.80
C ASP A 262 18.97 -17.07 22.09
N THR A 263 19.10 -16.00 21.31
CA THR A 263 18.30 -14.77 21.46
C THR A 263 16.94 -14.88 20.77
N GLU A 264 16.87 -15.59 19.65
CA GLU A 264 15.63 -15.91 18.95
C GLU A 264 14.78 -16.89 19.78
N ALA A 265 15.40 -17.97 20.29
CA ALA A 265 14.72 -18.91 21.18
C ALA A 265 14.25 -18.26 22.49
N LYS A 266 15.00 -17.28 23.03
CA LYS A 266 14.56 -16.50 24.21
C LYS A 266 13.40 -15.56 23.91
N ALA A 267 13.37 -14.97 22.71
CA ALA A 267 12.25 -14.13 22.29
C ALA A 267 10.98 -14.97 22.06
N GLU A 268 11.11 -16.15 21.46
CA GLU A 268 10.01 -17.12 21.30
C GLU A 268 9.50 -17.63 22.65
N GLN A 269 10.40 -17.99 23.57
CA GLN A 269 10.00 -18.41 24.91
C GLN A 269 9.29 -17.29 25.68
N ALA A 270 9.79 -16.04 25.60
CA ALA A 270 9.12 -14.90 26.23
C ALA A 270 7.75 -14.62 25.61
N ALA A 271 7.58 -14.82 24.31
CA ALA A 271 6.28 -14.71 23.65
C ALA A 271 5.32 -15.84 24.08
N ALA A 272 5.82 -17.07 24.22
CA ALA A 272 5.04 -18.20 24.71
C ALA A 272 4.59 -18.01 26.17
N ASP A 273 5.49 -17.53 27.04
CA ASP A 273 5.19 -17.25 28.44
C ASP A 273 4.15 -16.12 28.57
N LEU A 274 4.20 -15.09 27.72
CA LEU A 274 3.17 -14.05 27.66
C LEU A 274 1.82 -14.58 27.17
N LEU A 275 1.81 -15.49 26.20
CA LEU A 275 0.58 -16.13 25.72
C LEU A 275 -0.05 -17.03 26.80
N ALA A 276 0.78 -17.68 27.62
CA ALA A 276 0.38 -18.46 28.77
C ALA A 276 -0.22 -17.59 29.88
N GLU A 277 0.42 -16.47 30.21
CA GLU A 277 -0.12 -15.50 31.17
C GLU A 277 -1.46 -14.89 30.72
N LEU A 278 -1.66 -14.75 29.40
CA LEU A 278 -2.89 -14.24 28.81
C LEU A 278 -3.97 -15.33 28.58
N GLY A 279 -3.67 -16.60 28.84
CA GLY A 279 -4.61 -17.72 28.70
C GLY A 279 -5.06 -17.99 27.26
N LEU A 280 -4.18 -17.75 26.28
CA LEU A 280 -4.47 -17.84 24.84
C LEU A 280 -3.83 -19.06 24.16
N GLU A 281 -3.53 -20.12 24.92
CA GLU A 281 -2.74 -21.28 24.47
C GLU A 281 -3.45 -22.16 23.41
N ASP A 282 -4.78 -22.08 23.25
CA ASP A 282 -5.58 -23.09 22.52
C ASP A 282 -6.27 -22.60 21.23
N LEU A 283 -5.74 -21.59 20.52
CA LEU A 283 -6.29 -21.17 19.22
C LEU A 283 -5.41 -21.57 18.02
N GLU A 284 -4.97 -22.83 17.98
CA GLU A 284 -4.57 -23.47 16.72
C GLU A 284 -5.69 -24.34 16.17
N GLY A 285 -6.39 -23.82 15.16
CA GLY A 285 -7.35 -24.59 14.36
C GLY A 285 -6.62 -25.59 13.45
N PRO A 286 -7.15 -26.80 13.24
CA PRO A 286 -6.44 -27.83 12.49
C PRO A 286 -6.49 -27.57 10.99
N SER A 287 -5.32 -27.22 10.43
CA SER A 287 -4.98 -27.41 9.03
C SER A 287 -4.36 -28.79 8.85
N SER A 288 -4.97 -29.63 8.03
CA SER A 288 -4.32 -30.31 6.88
C SER A 288 -4.91 -31.69 6.56
N SER A 289 -5.19 -31.79 5.27
CA SER A 289 -5.35 -32.93 4.40
C SER A 289 -4.53 -34.20 4.71
N ALA A 290 -5.26 -35.32 4.71
CA ALA A 290 -5.01 -36.57 3.98
C ALA A 290 -3.71 -37.40 4.19
N SER A 291 -3.96 -38.65 4.60
CA SER A 291 -3.38 -39.92 4.09
C SER A 291 -2.49 -40.72 5.06
N LYS A 292 -3.02 -41.84 5.56
CA LYS A 292 -2.28 -43.13 5.66
C LYS A 292 -3.21 -44.34 5.60
N LYS A 293 -2.71 -45.36 4.90
CA LYS A 293 -3.34 -46.58 4.34
C LYS A 293 -3.61 -47.72 5.35
N ASN A 294 -4.67 -48.49 5.02
CA ASN A 294 -4.86 -49.96 5.02
C ASN A 294 -4.83 -50.83 6.32
N GLN A 295 -6.04 -51.25 6.77
CA GLN A 295 -6.66 -52.62 6.86
C GLN A 295 -5.87 -53.85 7.41
N PRO A 296 -6.51 -55.00 7.78
CA PRO A 296 -7.85 -55.29 8.35
C PRO A 296 -7.81 -56.35 9.52
N ALA A 297 -8.95 -56.61 10.23
CA ALA A 297 -9.45 -57.97 10.59
C ALA A 297 -10.67 -57.99 11.55
N SER A 298 -11.55 -58.96 11.28
CA SER A 298 -12.77 -59.44 12.00
C SER A 298 -12.53 -59.87 13.47
N SER A 299 -13.48 -60.20 14.37
CA SER A 299 -14.82 -60.78 14.35
C SER A 299 -15.42 -60.65 15.78
N GLY A 300 -16.73 -60.52 15.98
CA GLY A 300 -17.55 -61.63 16.52
C GLY A 300 -17.92 -61.51 18.00
N GLY A 301 -19.21 -61.36 18.34
CA GLY A 301 -19.70 -61.47 19.72
C GLY A 301 -21.18 -61.11 19.93
N LYS A 302 -22.10 -62.03 19.65
CA LYS A 302 -23.54 -61.97 20.01
C LYS A 302 -23.80 -62.64 21.37
N LYS A 303 -24.65 -62.05 22.23
CA LYS A 303 -25.75 -62.70 23.01
C LYS A 303 -26.52 -61.63 23.81
N LYS A 304 -27.82 -61.40 23.51
CA LYS A 304 -29.07 -61.94 24.14
C LYS A 304 -29.29 -61.42 25.59
N LYS A 305 -30.48 -61.06 26.09
CA LYS A 305 -31.88 -60.92 25.62
C LYS A 305 -32.74 -60.47 26.84
N ARG A 306 -33.75 -59.59 26.65
CA ARG A 306 -35.01 -59.37 27.44
C ARG A 306 -34.84 -58.93 28.92
N VAL A 307 -35.60 -57.98 29.46
CA VAL A 307 -37.06 -58.00 29.71
C VAL A 307 -37.56 -56.56 29.88
N GLY A 308 -38.72 -56.24 29.30
CA GLY A 308 -39.38 -54.95 29.49
C GLY A 308 -40.26 -54.89 30.74
N LYS A 309 -40.62 -53.68 31.18
CA LYS A 309 -41.91 -53.42 31.83
C LYS A 309 -42.34 -51.98 31.56
N LYS A 310 -43.45 -51.88 30.84
CA LYS A 310 -44.20 -50.66 30.52
C LYS A 310 -45.28 -50.50 31.60
N LYS A 311 -45.51 -49.28 32.09
CA LYS A 311 -46.76 -48.68 32.64
C LYS A 311 -46.34 -47.51 33.56
N GLY A 312 -46.88 -46.30 33.46
CA GLY A 312 -47.95 -45.79 32.62
C GLY A 312 -48.16 -44.29 32.88
N ARG A 313 -48.58 -43.59 31.83
CA ARG A 313 -49.57 -42.50 31.78
C ARG A 313 -49.99 -41.86 33.12
N LYS A 314 -49.50 -40.64 33.38
CA LYS A 314 -50.33 -39.41 33.42
C LYS A 314 -49.43 -38.20 33.27
#